data_AF-A0AAV6KLP4-F1
#
_entry.id   AF-A0AAV6KLP4-F1
#
_cell.length_a   1.000
_cell.length_b   1.000
_cell.length_c   1.000
_cell.angle_alpha   90.00
_cell.angle_beta   90.00
_cell.angle_gamma   90.00
#
_symmetry.space_group_name_H-M   'P 1'
#
loop_
_entity.id
_entity.type
_entity.pdbx_description
1 polymer ?
#
loop_
_entity_poly.entity_id
_entity_poly.type
_entity_poly.pdbx_seq_one_letter_code
_entity_poly.pdbx_strand_id
1 'polypeptide(L)'
;MTRSTPHLVVESQPSPPHNVEIQSEAAAVSSAVAPNRRGRGISRGLELQRLVENKGKLLVPIPPEYRAPVGTYASKLVSKIGVEVRAQVEDLSVKSWKAVDEGIKAPLLQSLKDQFDFEGDPIDVNKAITSRCGRRLSDYTHRLYEKFKKLKATKGEAYARSHPPPQIAMEQWTRLIEKKWTNKDWLALKNEGQLPKLPEFYKSTHYNDGTGEWIAPKCQTNYEEMVGVDAALNQEGATPFTGEQMSVTVLNKRPGYVKGLGLRPTSSIRTTSESTLKALGLRPSSSATTHEYVSCLETKIESQNETIEKLLEANRQQQKINASMMEFLIEKGYTGHVGSAETSSND
;
A
#
# COMPACT_ATOMS: atom_id res chain seq x y z
N MET A 1 66.63 45.45 9.97
CA MET A 1 67.42 45.20 11.19
C MET A 1 67.12 43.76 11.60
N THR A 2 68.01 42.79 11.36
CA THR A 2 69.03 42.27 12.32
C THR A 2 68.40 41.64 13.57
N ARG A 3 68.73 40.44 14.06
CA ARG A 3 69.60 39.27 13.70
C ARG A 3 69.20 38.18 14.75
N SER A 4 69.30 36.84 14.66
CA SER A 4 70.22 35.91 13.99
C SER A 4 69.63 34.47 13.97
N THR A 5 70.12 33.63 13.06
CA THR A 5 70.13 32.13 13.08
C THR A 5 71.28 31.59 13.98
N PRO A 6 71.62 30.27 14.05
CA PRO A 6 71.10 29.04 13.39
C PRO A 6 70.44 28.08 14.44
N HIS A 7 70.55 26.74 14.54
CA HIS A 7 71.33 25.64 13.92
C HIS A 7 70.72 24.27 14.35
N LEU A 8 70.83 23.10 13.68
CA LEU A 8 70.85 22.66 12.26
C LEU A 8 70.75 21.09 12.26
N VAL A 9 70.76 20.43 11.08
CA VAL A 9 70.99 18.98 10.81
C VAL A 9 69.74 18.05 10.95
N VAL A 10 69.12 17.38 9.95
CA VAL A 10 69.45 16.83 8.59
C VAL A 10 70.05 15.40 8.62
N GLU A 11 69.52 14.33 8.00
CA GLU A 11 68.34 14.10 7.11
C GLU A 11 67.60 12.77 7.51
N SER A 12 67.05 11.79 6.75
CA SER A 12 66.95 11.38 5.32
C SER A 12 65.63 10.60 5.01
N GLN A 13 65.37 10.32 3.72
CA GLN A 13 64.48 9.24 3.19
C GLN A 13 65.35 8.05 2.68
N PRO A 14 64.86 6.80 2.38
CA PRO A 14 63.50 6.41 1.93
C PRO A 14 62.95 5.03 2.44
N SER A 15 61.81 4.58 1.87
CA SER A 15 61.20 3.22 1.95
C SER A 15 61.83 2.22 0.95
N PRO A 16 61.39 0.92 0.77
CA PRO A 16 60.34 0.07 1.39
C PRO A 16 60.98 -1.26 1.95
N PRO A 17 60.56 -2.56 1.77
CA PRO A 17 59.32 -3.24 1.32
C PRO A 17 58.89 -4.54 2.11
N HIS A 18 57.94 -5.31 1.51
CA HIS A 18 57.66 -6.77 1.61
C HIS A 18 57.00 -7.45 2.86
N ASN A 19 55.70 -7.74 2.70
CA ASN A 19 55.04 -9.07 2.72
C ASN A 19 55.55 -10.21 3.65
N VAL A 20 54.71 -10.62 4.62
CA VAL A 20 54.65 -12.00 5.15
C VAL A 20 53.17 -12.41 5.34
N GLU A 21 52.86 -13.68 5.03
CA GLU A 21 51.56 -14.33 5.22
C GLU A 21 51.57 -15.22 6.47
N ILE A 22 50.53 -15.18 7.31
CA ILE A 22 50.24 -16.21 8.33
C ILE A 22 48.73 -16.49 8.35
N GLN A 23 48.36 -17.77 8.46
CA GLN A 23 46.98 -18.29 8.41
C GLN A 23 46.50 -18.81 9.78
N SER A 24 45.20 -19.12 9.92
CA SER A 24 44.54 -19.81 11.06
C SER A 24 44.58 -19.04 12.41
N GLU A 25 43.66 -19.25 13.36
CA GLU A 25 42.86 -20.44 13.67
C GLU A 25 41.38 -20.09 14.02
N ALA A 26 40.52 -21.11 14.14
CA ALA A 26 39.07 -20.96 14.35
C ALA A 26 38.64 -21.29 15.79
N ALA A 27 37.90 -20.38 16.43
CA ALA A 27 37.19 -20.62 17.68
C ALA A 27 35.68 -20.46 17.47
N ALA A 28 34.93 -21.56 17.54
CA ALA A 28 33.49 -21.56 17.30
C ALA A 28 32.69 -21.28 18.59
N VAL A 29 31.94 -20.18 18.63
CA VAL A 29 30.90 -19.94 19.65
C VAL A 29 29.55 -19.88 18.94
N SER A 30 28.76 -20.95 19.09
CA SER A 30 27.47 -21.09 18.42
C SER A 30 26.37 -20.34 19.17
N SER A 31 25.95 -19.19 18.64
CA SER A 31 24.72 -18.49 19.06
C SER A 31 23.67 -18.63 17.96
N ALA A 32 22.56 -19.28 18.28
CA ALA A 32 21.55 -19.73 17.32
C ALA A 32 20.61 -18.61 16.84
N VAL A 33 21.16 -17.62 16.11
CA VAL A 33 20.35 -16.63 15.40
C VAL A 33 19.61 -17.33 14.25
N ALA A 34 18.26 -17.25 14.28
CA ALA A 34 17.42 -17.88 13.26
C ALA A 34 17.85 -17.46 11.83
N PRO A 35 17.88 -18.39 10.85
CA PRO A 35 18.47 -18.14 9.55
C PRO A 35 17.71 -17.03 8.82
N ASN A 36 18.31 -15.83 8.81
CA ASN A 36 17.80 -14.67 8.10
C ASN A 36 17.51 -15.08 6.66
N ARG A 37 16.26 -14.92 6.21
CA ARG A 37 15.76 -15.48 4.94
C ARG A 37 16.64 -14.97 3.80
N ARG A 38 17.54 -15.82 3.30
CA ARG A 38 18.55 -15.49 2.29
C ARG A 38 17.86 -14.78 1.12
N GLY A 39 17.99 -13.46 1.08
CA GLY A 39 17.41 -12.65 0.01
C GLY A 39 18.00 -13.15 -1.30
N ARG A 40 17.15 -13.51 -2.27
CA ARG A 40 17.63 -13.86 -3.60
C ARG A 40 18.45 -12.67 -4.10
N GLY A 41 19.75 -12.89 -4.34
CA GLY A 41 20.68 -11.85 -4.76
C GLY A 41 20.31 -11.27 -6.12
N ILE A 42 21.17 -10.42 -6.67
CA ILE A 42 20.94 -9.79 -7.99
C ILE A 42 21.28 -10.78 -9.12
N SER A 43 20.70 -11.98 -9.05
CA SER A 43 20.72 -13.02 -10.08
C SER A 43 19.76 -12.69 -11.24
N ARG A 44 19.75 -11.42 -11.67
CA ARG A 44 18.88 -10.93 -12.75
C ARG A 44 19.42 -11.42 -14.09
N GLY A 45 18.60 -12.09 -14.89
CA GLY A 45 18.93 -12.47 -16.27
C GLY A 45 19.79 -13.73 -16.43
N LEU A 46 20.75 -14.01 -15.55
CA LEU A 46 21.71 -15.14 -15.66
C LEU A 46 21.07 -16.51 -16.01
N GLU A 47 19.94 -16.87 -15.40
CA GLU A 47 19.23 -18.14 -15.69
C GLU A 47 18.49 -18.13 -17.05
N LEU A 48 18.12 -16.96 -17.55
CA LEU A 48 17.54 -16.78 -18.89
C LEU A 48 18.65 -16.78 -19.95
N GLN A 49 19.75 -16.05 -19.70
CA GLN A 49 20.90 -16.00 -20.59
C GLN A 49 21.46 -17.41 -20.85
N ARG A 50 21.76 -18.19 -19.81
CA ARG A 50 22.20 -19.60 -19.96
C ARG A 50 21.21 -20.48 -20.72
N LEU A 51 19.91 -20.19 -20.60
CA LEU A 51 18.89 -20.94 -21.32
C LEU A 51 18.83 -20.57 -22.81
N VAL A 52 19.14 -19.32 -23.16
CA VAL A 52 19.27 -18.85 -24.54
C VAL A 52 20.58 -19.32 -25.17
N GLU A 53 21.69 -19.29 -24.42
CA GLU A 53 22.99 -19.84 -24.82
C GLU A 53 22.88 -21.35 -25.14
N ASN A 54 22.13 -22.10 -24.33
CA ASN A 54 21.97 -23.55 -24.49
C ASN A 54 20.86 -23.99 -25.47
N LYS A 55 19.92 -23.13 -25.86
CA LYS A 55 18.75 -23.51 -26.69
C LYS A 55 18.45 -22.58 -27.87
N GLY A 56 19.22 -21.51 -28.07
CA GLY A 56 18.85 -20.43 -28.97
C GLY A 56 17.66 -19.62 -28.44
N LYS A 57 16.95 -18.94 -29.34
CA LYS A 57 15.82 -18.09 -28.98
C LYS A 57 14.67 -18.91 -28.39
N LEU A 58 14.05 -18.39 -27.34
CA LEU A 58 12.98 -19.09 -26.64
C LEU A 58 11.62 -18.80 -27.27
N LEU A 59 11.03 -19.82 -27.91
CA LEU A 59 9.71 -19.73 -28.52
C LEU A 59 8.62 -19.32 -27.51
N VAL A 60 7.88 -18.27 -27.84
CA VAL A 60 6.71 -17.81 -27.09
C VAL A 60 5.56 -17.53 -28.07
N PRO A 61 4.61 -18.47 -28.20
CA PRO A 61 3.43 -18.27 -29.03
C PRO A 61 2.50 -17.20 -28.46
N ILE A 62 1.83 -16.46 -29.35
CA ILE A 62 0.82 -15.45 -29.07
C ILE A 62 -0.41 -15.75 -29.93
N PRO A 63 -1.27 -16.73 -29.53
CA PRO A 63 -2.43 -17.15 -30.32
C PRO A 63 -3.46 -16.03 -30.50
N PRO A 64 -4.13 -15.94 -31.66
CA PRO A 64 -5.12 -14.89 -31.94
C PRO A 64 -6.34 -14.94 -31.01
N GLU A 65 -6.69 -16.13 -30.48
CA GLU A 65 -7.75 -16.31 -29.49
C GLU A 65 -7.50 -15.54 -28.18
N TYR A 66 -6.25 -15.52 -27.72
CA TYR A 66 -5.89 -14.98 -26.40
C TYR A 66 -5.18 -13.62 -26.48
N ARG A 67 -4.57 -13.29 -27.63
CA ARG A 67 -3.73 -12.10 -27.85
C ARG A 67 -2.70 -11.87 -26.73
N ALA A 68 -2.16 -12.98 -26.20
CA ALA A 68 -1.33 -13.00 -25.01
C ALA A 68 -0.24 -14.07 -25.12
N PRO A 69 0.94 -13.87 -24.50
CA PRO A 69 2.01 -14.86 -24.50
C PRO A 69 1.64 -16.11 -23.69
N VAL A 70 1.75 -17.28 -24.32
CA VAL A 70 1.48 -18.59 -23.70
C VAL A 70 2.71 -19.51 -23.76
N GLY A 71 2.59 -20.73 -23.24
CA GLY A 71 3.67 -21.73 -23.24
C GLY A 71 4.74 -21.50 -22.18
N THR A 72 5.70 -22.43 -22.14
CA THR A 72 6.68 -22.61 -21.04
C THR A 72 7.52 -21.36 -20.74
N TYR A 73 7.85 -20.57 -21.76
CA TYR A 73 8.77 -19.44 -21.64
C TYR A 73 8.07 -18.08 -21.45
N ALA A 74 6.74 -17.99 -21.53
CA ALA A 74 5.99 -16.74 -21.31
C ALA A 74 6.22 -16.12 -19.91
N SER A 75 6.44 -16.96 -18.89
CA SER A 75 6.80 -16.52 -17.54
C SER A 75 8.18 -15.85 -17.48
N LYS A 76 9.15 -16.36 -18.25
CA LYS A 76 10.49 -15.80 -18.41
C LYS A 76 10.47 -14.51 -19.22
N LEU A 77 9.69 -14.45 -20.30
CA LEU A 77 9.43 -13.21 -21.06
C LEU A 77 8.89 -12.10 -20.16
N VAL A 78 7.81 -12.38 -19.41
CA VAL A 78 7.19 -11.42 -18.48
C VAL A 78 8.13 -10.99 -17.35
N SER A 79 9.14 -11.80 -17.02
CA SER A 79 10.19 -11.48 -16.06
C SER A 79 11.28 -10.59 -16.68
N LYS A 80 11.75 -10.90 -17.91
CA LYS A 80 12.71 -10.10 -18.68
C LYS A 80 12.16 -8.72 -19.02
N ILE A 81 10.92 -8.62 -19.52
CA ILE A 81 10.19 -7.35 -19.69
C ILE A 81 10.26 -6.53 -18.40
N GLY A 82 10.00 -7.18 -17.26
CA GLY A 82 10.09 -6.52 -15.96
C GLY A 82 11.51 -6.04 -15.61
N VAL A 83 12.57 -6.73 -16.03
CA VAL A 83 13.96 -6.29 -15.85
C VAL A 83 14.26 -5.09 -16.75
N GLU A 84 14.00 -5.19 -18.06
CA GLU A 84 14.32 -4.13 -19.02
C GLU A 84 13.55 -2.83 -18.73
N VAL A 85 12.26 -2.91 -18.42
CA VAL A 85 11.45 -1.74 -18.03
C VAL A 85 11.99 -1.03 -16.77
N ARG A 86 12.78 -1.71 -15.93
CA ARG A 86 13.44 -1.11 -14.75
C ARG A 86 14.91 -0.76 -14.98
N ALA A 87 15.47 -1.07 -16.14
CA ALA A 87 16.85 -0.76 -16.50
C ALA A 87 16.93 0.39 -17.51
N GLN A 88 16.02 0.40 -18.49
CA GLN A 88 16.04 1.34 -19.63
C GLN A 88 15.08 2.53 -19.46
N VAL A 89 14.02 2.44 -18.65
CA VAL A 89 13.09 3.56 -18.44
C VAL A 89 13.59 4.49 -17.35
N GLU A 90 14.30 5.54 -17.76
CA GLU A 90 14.84 6.56 -16.86
C GLU A 90 13.73 7.40 -16.20
N ASP A 91 12.79 7.93 -16.99
CA ASP A 91 11.66 8.72 -16.46
C ASP A 91 10.48 7.82 -16.06
N LEU A 92 10.50 7.41 -14.80
CA LEU A 92 9.41 6.66 -14.17
C LEU A 92 8.15 7.52 -13.92
N SER A 93 8.21 8.84 -14.08
CA SER A 93 7.06 9.73 -13.86
C SER A 93 6.02 9.68 -14.99
N VAL A 94 6.42 9.30 -16.21
CA VAL A 94 5.59 9.17 -17.42
C VAL A 94 4.20 8.54 -17.18
N LYS A 95 3.13 9.21 -17.63
CA LYS A 95 1.73 8.82 -17.34
C LYS A 95 1.28 7.49 -18.00
N SER A 96 1.83 7.09 -19.15
CA SER A 96 1.51 5.79 -19.79
C SER A 96 2.63 5.28 -20.72
N TRP A 97 2.63 3.98 -21.07
CA TRP A 97 3.64 3.39 -21.96
C TRP A 97 3.72 4.06 -23.34
N LYS A 98 2.60 4.60 -23.85
CA LYS A 98 2.58 5.33 -25.13
C LYS A 98 3.53 6.54 -25.13
N ALA A 99 3.65 7.21 -23.98
CA ALA A 99 4.44 8.41 -23.77
C ALA A 99 5.86 8.15 -23.20
N VAL A 100 6.32 6.89 -23.20
CA VAL A 100 7.75 6.57 -23.02
C VAL A 100 8.46 6.88 -24.35
N ASP A 101 9.70 7.37 -24.31
CA ASP A 101 10.45 7.69 -25.53
C ASP A 101 10.66 6.44 -26.44
N GLU A 102 10.62 6.64 -27.76
CA GLU A 102 10.75 5.54 -28.72
C GLU A 102 12.19 5.00 -28.82
N GLY A 103 13.19 5.86 -28.56
CA GLY A 103 14.59 5.46 -28.38
C GLY A 103 14.82 4.58 -27.14
N ILE A 104 13.88 4.54 -26.19
CA ILE A 104 13.83 3.55 -25.09
C ILE A 104 13.00 2.31 -25.49
N LYS A 105 11.87 2.49 -26.20
CA LYS A 105 11.03 1.35 -26.62
C LYS A 105 11.75 0.41 -27.61
N ALA A 106 12.48 0.96 -28.56
CA ALA A 106 13.16 0.20 -29.62
C ALA A 106 14.25 -0.77 -29.12
N PRO A 107 15.28 -0.35 -28.35
CA PRO A 107 16.30 -1.28 -27.82
C PRO A 107 15.72 -2.28 -26.82
N LEU A 108 14.69 -1.89 -26.06
CA LEU A 108 13.96 -2.81 -25.18
C LEU A 108 13.28 -3.91 -25.99
N LEU A 109 12.57 -3.56 -27.08
CA LEU A 109 11.92 -4.53 -27.95
C LEU A 109 12.94 -5.40 -28.69
N GLN A 110 14.08 -4.84 -29.09
CA GLN A 110 15.15 -5.60 -29.74
C GLN A 110 15.76 -6.63 -28.78
N SER A 111 16.14 -6.23 -27.55
CA SER A 111 16.65 -7.19 -26.54
C SER A 111 15.65 -8.32 -26.23
N LEU A 112 14.35 -8.11 -26.43
CA LEU A 112 13.36 -9.18 -26.33
C LEU A 112 13.41 -10.10 -27.56
N LYS A 113 13.41 -9.55 -28.78
CA LYS A 113 13.55 -10.31 -30.04
C LYS A 113 14.88 -11.06 -30.17
N ASP A 114 15.92 -10.67 -29.45
CA ASP A 114 17.22 -11.36 -29.45
C ASP A 114 17.20 -12.63 -28.58
N GLN A 115 16.35 -12.68 -27.54
CA GLN A 115 16.27 -13.76 -26.56
C GLN A 115 15.01 -14.65 -26.71
N PHE A 116 13.96 -14.12 -27.32
CA PHE A 116 12.68 -14.80 -27.54
C PHE A 116 12.35 -14.83 -29.02
N ASP A 117 11.74 -15.93 -29.46
CA ASP A 117 11.12 -16.04 -30.76
C ASP A 117 9.61 -15.91 -30.61
N PHE A 118 8.96 -15.12 -31.45
CA PHE A 118 7.57 -14.68 -31.26
C PHE A 118 6.69 -15.19 -32.39
N GLU A 119 5.96 -16.27 -32.12
CA GLU A 119 5.04 -16.89 -33.07
C GLU A 119 3.63 -16.30 -32.93
N GLY A 120 3.15 -15.62 -33.97
CA GLY A 120 1.82 -14.99 -34.00
C GLY A 120 1.76 -13.81 -34.97
N ASP A 121 0.60 -13.16 -35.06
CA ASP A 121 0.43 -11.92 -35.83
C ASP A 121 1.33 -10.80 -35.29
N PRO A 122 2.14 -10.10 -36.10
CA PRO A 122 3.05 -9.06 -35.63
C PRO A 122 2.37 -7.90 -34.88
N ILE A 123 1.11 -7.58 -35.18
CA ILE A 123 0.38 -6.49 -34.53
C ILE A 123 -0.05 -6.93 -33.12
N ASP A 124 -0.62 -8.13 -32.97
CA ASP A 124 -1.01 -8.71 -31.69
C ASP A 124 0.20 -9.10 -30.82
N VAL A 125 1.31 -9.55 -31.41
CA VAL A 125 2.63 -9.69 -30.75
C VAL A 125 3.06 -8.35 -30.15
N ASN A 126 3.04 -7.27 -30.92
CA ASN A 126 3.45 -5.94 -30.43
C ASN A 126 2.49 -5.38 -29.36
N LYS A 127 1.17 -5.53 -29.53
CA LYS A 127 0.16 -5.17 -28.51
C LYS A 127 0.41 -5.94 -27.19
N ALA A 128 0.67 -7.25 -27.28
CA ALA A 128 0.93 -8.09 -26.13
C ALA A 128 2.19 -7.66 -25.36
N ILE A 129 3.30 -7.40 -26.07
CA ILE A 129 4.55 -6.95 -25.45
C ILE A 129 4.38 -5.56 -24.84
N THR A 130 3.90 -4.57 -25.60
CA THR A 130 3.74 -3.17 -25.11
C THR A 130 2.76 -3.07 -23.93
N SER A 131 1.66 -3.82 -23.94
CA SER A 131 0.73 -3.93 -22.81
C SER A 131 1.41 -4.49 -21.55
N ARG A 132 2.25 -5.53 -21.68
CA ARG A 132 3.03 -6.09 -20.57
C ARG A 132 4.10 -5.10 -20.08
N CYS A 133 4.77 -4.37 -20.95
CA CYS A 133 5.73 -3.33 -20.58
C CYS A 133 5.07 -2.22 -19.77
N GLY A 134 3.96 -1.66 -20.27
CA GLY A 134 3.18 -0.64 -19.57
C GLY A 134 2.66 -1.12 -18.20
N ARG A 135 2.11 -2.33 -18.14
CA ARG A 135 1.67 -2.92 -16.86
C ARG A 135 2.84 -3.11 -15.88
N ARG A 136 4.04 -3.47 -16.35
CA ARG A 136 5.23 -3.60 -15.48
C ARG A 136 5.79 -2.25 -15.01
N LEU A 137 5.64 -1.17 -15.79
CA LEU A 137 5.95 0.19 -15.35
C LEU A 137 4.97 0.67 -14.27
N SER A 138 3.67 0.43 -14.46
CA SER A 138 2.64 0.73 -13.45
C SER A 138 2.81 -0.11 -12.17
N ASP A 139 3.04 -1.41 -12.29
CA ASP A 139 3.34 -2.31 -11.16
C ASP A 139 4.55 -1.83 -10.34
N TYR A 140 5.58 -1.30 -11.00
CA TYR A 140 6.80 -0.84 -10.34
C TYR A 140 6.57 0.51 -9.66
N THR A 141 6.01 1.48 -10.37
CA THR A 141 5.74 2.82 -9.82
C THR A 141 4.72 2.79 -8.68
N HIS A 142 3.74 1.88 -8.69
CA HIS A 142 2.85 1.66 -7.55
C HIS A 142 3.58 1.10 -6.32
N ARG A 143 4.52 0.16 -6.49
CA ARG A 143 5.32 -0.36 -5.35
C ARG A 143 6.26 0.70 -4.76
N LEU A 144 6.71 1.66 -5.57
CA LEU A 144 7.46 2.82 -5.11
C LEU A 144 6.55 3.79 -4.34
N TYR A 145 5.32 4.03 -4.82
CA TYR A 145 4.32 4.82 -4.10
C TYR A 145 3.95 4.21 -2.73
N GLU A 146 3.76 2.90 -2.62
CA GLU A 146 3.49 2.25 -1.32
C GLU A 146 4.66 2.39 -0.33
N LYS A 147 5.92 2.38 -0.82
CA LYS A 147 7.08 2.72 0.02
C LYS A 147 7.02 4.18 0.48
N PHE A 148 6.76 5.12 -0.42
CA PHE A 148 6.62 6.55 -0.09
C PHE A 148 5.51 6.79 0.95
N LYS A 149 4.32 6.24 0.71
CA LYS A 149 3.16 6.32 1.60
C LYS A 149 3.46 5.74 2.99
N LYS A 150 4.12 4.58 3.07
CA LYS A 150 4.56 4.00 4.35
C LYS A 150 5.58 4.88 5.06
N LEU A 151 6.56 5.45 4.35
CA LEU A 151 7.54 6.38 4.94
C LEU A 151 6.86 7.65 5.45
N LYS A 152 5.98 8.27 4.66
CA LYS A 152 5.24 9.48 5.05
C LYS A 152 4.39 9.25 6.29
N ALA A 153 3.73 8.09 6.39
CA ALA A 153 2.93 7.72 7.56
C ALA A 153 3.74 7.35 8.81
N THR A 154 5.01 6.93 8.68
CA THR A 154 5.83 6.47 9.82
C THR A 154 6.87 7.48 10.30
N LYS A 155 7.30 8.42 9.44
CA LYS A 155 8.38 9.37 9.72
C LYS A 155 8.12 10.79 9.17
N GLY A 156 6.91 11.09 8.72
CA GLY A 156 6.55 12.39 8.14
C GLY A 156 7.02 12.58 6.69
N GLU A 157 6.52 13.63 6.04
CA GLU A 157 6.75 13.83 4.60
C GLU A 157 8.19 14.21 4.25
N ALA A 158 8.83 15.12 5.00
CA ALA A 158 10.21 15.55 4.72
C ALA A 158 11.19 14.36 4.72
N TYR A 159 10.99 13.40 5.64
CA TYR A 159 11.75 12.15 5.65
C TYR A 159 11.45 11.30 4.40
N ALA A 160 10.17 11.12 4.05
CA ALA A 160 9.77 10.32 2.89
C ALA A 160 10.28 10.88 1.55
N ARG A 161 10.39 12.21 1.40
CA ARG A 161 10.97 12.86 0.21
C ARG A 161 12.49 12.69 0.13
N SER A 162 13.19 12.64 1.27
CA SER A 162 14.66 12.52 1.34
C SER A 162 15.20 11.09 1.41
N HIS A 163 14.35 10.06 1.48
CA HIS A 163 14.77 8.66 1.64
C HIS A 163 14.30 7.77 0.47
N PRO A 164 14.95 7.87 -0.72
CA PRO A 164 14.66 7.02 -1.87
C PRO A 164 14.99 5.54 -1.59
N PRO A 165 14.25 4.58 -2.17
CA PRO A 165 14.63 3.17 -2.11
C PRO A 165 15.98 2.92 -2.84
N PRO A 166 16.85 1.98 -2.39
CA PRO A 166 18.20 1.77 -2.96
C PRO A 166 18.29 1.25 -4.41
N GLN A 167 17.20 1.34 -5.19
CA GLN A 167 17.12 0.98 -6.60
C GLN A 167 16.64 2.16 -7.47
N ILE A 168 16.62 3.38 -6.91
CA ILE A 168 16.05 4.60 -7.49
C ILE A 168 16.98 5.76 -7.13
N ALA A 169 17.39 6.56 -8.12
CA ALA A 169 18.16 7.77 -7.88
C ALA A 169 17.30 8.86 -7.24
N MET A 170 17.91 9.78 -6.46
CA MET A 170 17.18 10.87 -5.79
C MET A 170 16.34 11.68 -6.79
N GLU A 171 16.89 12.02 -7.96
CA GLU A 171 16.14 12.72 -9.01
C GLU A 171 14.89 11.96 -9.48
N GLN A 172 15.01 10.65 -9.70
CA GLN A 172 13.87 9.82 -10.10
C GLN A 172 12.81 9.76 -9.00
N TRP A 173 13.23 9.74 -7.73
CA TRP A 173 12.33 9.78 -6.57
C TRP A 173 11.61 11.12 -6.46
N THR A 174 12.33 12.24 -6.57
CA THR A 174 11.76 13.60 -6.59
C THR A 174 10.81 13.79 -7.78
N ARG A 175 11.20 13.39 -9.01
CA ARG A 175 10.33 13.43 -10.20
C ARG A 175 9.09 12.55 -10.03
N LEU A 176 9.20 11.36 -9.44
CA LEU A 176 8.05 10.50 -9.13
C LEU A 176 7.09 11.16 -8.14
N ILE A 177 7.63 11.70 -7.05
CA ILE A 177 6.83 12.40 -6.04
C ILE A 177 6.15 13.60 -6.70
N GLU A 178 6.89 14.50 -7.35
CA GLU A 178 6.35 15.78 -7.82
C GLU A 178 5.47 15.64 -9.07
N LYS A 179 5.96 14.99 -10.13
CA LYS A 179 5.24 14.90 -11.42
C LYS A 179 4.17 13.80 -11.46
N LYS A 180 4.27 12.76 -10.62
CA LYS A 180 3.37 11.59 -10.67
C LYS A 180 2.43 11.45 -9.46
N TRP A 181 2.83 11.82 -8.25
CA TRP A 181 2.04 11.55 -7.02
C TRP A 181 1.50 12.81 -6.32
N THR A 182 2.28 13.89 -6.30
CA THR A 182 1.95 15.23 -5.79
C THR A 182 1.32 16.12 -6.87
N ASN A 183 1.42 15.73 -8.15
CA ASN A 183 0.73 16.42 -9.22
C ASN A 183 -0.79 16.42 -8.95
N LYS A 184 -1.30 17.60 -8.57
CA LYS A 184 -2.68 17.78 -8.11
C LYS A 184 -3.69 17.41 -9.19
N ASP A 185 -3.32 17.37 -10.47
CA ASP A 185 -4.17 16.91 -11.57
C ASP A 185 -4.99 15.65 -11.21
N TRP A 186 -4.36 14.62 -10.63
CA TRP A 186 -5.07 13.34 -10.42
C TRP A 186 -6.11 13.38 -9.29
N LEU A 187 -6.04 14.40 -8.42
CA LEU A 187 -6.98 14.64 -7.30
C LEU A 187 -7.94 15.81 -7.56
N ALA A 188 -7.57 16.77 -8.41
CA ALA A 188 -8.28 18.03 -8.62
C ALA A 188 -8.91 18.18 -10.02
N LEU A 189 -8.37 17.53 -11.05
CA LEU A 189 -8.80 17.67 -12.47
C LEU A 189 -10.12 16.94 -12.79
N LYS A 190 -11.04 16.87 -11.82
CA LYS A 190 -12.45 16.55 -12.07
C LYS A 190 -13.41 17.50 -11.33
N ASN A 191 -13.21 17.80 -10.05
CA ASN A 191 -14.15 18.61 -9.25
C ASN A 191 -13.45 19.43 -8.13
N GLU A 192 -12.35 20.11 -8.43
CA GLU A 192 -11.70 21.12 -7.54
C GLU A 192 -11.22 20.63 -6.15
N GLY A 193 -11.35 19.32 -5.86
CA GLY A 193 -11.06 18.70 -4.56
C GLY A 193 -12.26 17.99 -3.92
N GLN A 194 -13.48 18.17 -4.43
CA GLN A 194 -14.63 17.31 -4.13
C GLN A 194 -14.52 15.95 -4.85
N LEU A 195 -15.17 14.94 -4.28
CA LEU A 195 -15.42 13.68 -4.98
C LEU A 195 -16.48 13.92 -6.08
N PRO A 196 -16.33 13.37 -7.30
CA PRO A 196 -17.39 13.39 -8.30
C PRO A 196 -18.67 12.76 -7.76
N LYS A 197 -19.83 13.28 -8.18
CA LYS A 197 -21.09 12.59 -7.88
C LYS A 197 -21.05 11.20 -8.52
N LEU A 198 -21.68 10.23 -7.87
CA LEU A 198 -21.72 8.85 -8.38
C LEU A 198 -22.22 8.74 -9.83
N PRO A 199 -23.27 9.47 -10.31
CA PRO A 199 -23.70 9.39 -11.70
C PRO A 199 -22.62 9.88 -12.69
N GLU A 200 -21.91 10.97 -12.37
CA GLU A 200 -20.82 11.54 -13.17
C GLU A 200 -19.64 10.55 -13.29
N PHE A 201 -19.23 9.98 -12.14
CA PHE A 201 -18.19 8.96 -12.11
C PHE A 201 -18.60 7.75 -12.97
N TYR A 202 -19.83 7.26 -12.75
CA TYR A 202 -20.35 6.07 -13.41
C TYR A 202 -20.45 6.25 -14.93
N LYS A 203 -20.97 7.41 -15.40
CA LYS A 203 -20.93 7.78 -16.82
C LYS A 203 -19.50 7.79 -17.35
N SER A 204 -18.58 8.49 -16.70
CA SER A 204 -17.18 8.59 -17.16
C SER A 204 -16.35 7.29 -17.09
N THR A 205 -16.97 6.18 -16.69
CA THR A 205 -16.38 4.82 -16.71
C THR A 205 -17.17 3.80 -17.52
N HIS A 206 -18.41 4.10 -17.92
CA HIS A 206 -19.30 3.17 -18.66
C HIS A 206 -19.89 3.77 -19.95
N TYR A 207 -19.58 5.02 -20.27
CA TYR A 207 -19.93 5.72 -21.50
C TYR A 207 -18.64 6.06 -22.27
N ASN A 208 -18.69 5.98 -23.60
CA ASN A 208 -17.57 6.30 -24.48
C ASN A 208 -17.87 7.61 -25.23
N ASP A 209 -17.33 8.72 -24.73
CA ASP A 209 -17.50 10.05 -25.35
C ASP A 209 -17.02 10.11 -26.82
N GLY A 210 -16.18 9.17 -27.26
CA GLY A 210 -15.67 9.07 -28.64
C GLY A 210 -16.56 8.29 -29.63
N THR A 211 -17.50 7.45 -29.16
CA THR A 211 -18.53 6.82 -30.04
C THR A 211 -19.95 7.25 -29.70
N GLY A 212 -20.16 7.90 -28.56
CA GLY A 212 -21.48 8.31 -28.08
C GLY A 212 -22.28 7.20 -27.39
N GLU A 213 -21.65 6.05 -27.11
CA GLU A 213 -22.32 4.81 -26.70
C GLU A 213 -22.01 4.40 -25.26
N TRP A 214 -22.93 3.62 -24.66
CA TRP A 214 -22.71 2.91 -23.40
C TRP A 214 -22.04 1.56 -23.64
N ILE A 215 -21.13 1.15 -22.75
CA ILE A 215 -20.41 -0.15 -22.83
C ILE A 215 -21.38 -1.36 -22.85
N ALA A 216 -22.57 -1.21 -22.26
CA ALA A 216 -23.70 -2.12 -22.44
C ALA A 216 -25.02 -1.38 -22.16
N PRO A 217 -26.17 -1.81 -22.73
CA PRO A 217 -27.46 -1.18 -22.48
C PRO A 217 -27.83 -1.07 -20.99
N LYS A 218 -27.49 -2.09 -20.18
CA LYS A 218 -27.70 -2.04 -18.72
C LYS A 218 -26.92 -0.91 -18.02
N CYS A 219 -25.81 -0.44 -18.59
CA CYS A 219 -25.10 0.71 -18.04
C CYS A 219 -25.89 2.02 -18.24
N GLN A 220 -26.67 2.14 -19.31
CA GLN A 220 -27.57 3.27 -19.50
C GLN A 220 -28.67 3.29 -18.42
N THR A 221 -29.40 2.18 -18.25
CA THR A 221 -30.47 2.06 -17.25
C THR A 221 -29.95 2.33 -15.84
N ASN A 222 -28.80 1.75 -15.46
CA ASN A 222 -28.17 2.03 -14.17
C ASN A 222 -27.81 3.52 -14.00
N TYR A 223 -27.40 4.23 -15.06
CA TYR A 223 -27.12 5.67 -14.98
C TYR A 223 -28.40 6.50 -14.83
N GLU A 224 -29.45 6.16 -15.58
CA GLU A 224 -30.77 6.80 -15.51
C GLU A 224 -31.38 6.64 -14.10
N GLU A 225 -31.28 5.44 -13.50
CA GLU A 225 -31.65 5.19 -12.10
C GLU A 225 -30.83 6.03 -11.11
N MET A 226 -29.50 6.16 -11.30
CA MET A 226 -28.66 7.02 -10.44
C MET A 226 -29.01 8.50 -10.56
N VAL A 227 -29.33 8.99 -11.76
CA VAL A 227 -29.76 10.38 -11.98
C VAL A 227 -31.14 10.62 -11.36
N GLY A 228 -32.05 9.66 -11.46
CA GLY A 228 -33.37 9.72 -10.81
C GLY A 228 -33.27 9.80 -9.28
N VAL A 229 -32.37 9.01 -8.67
CA VAL A 229 -32.12 9.08 -7.23
C VAL A 229 -31.43 10.38 -6.83
N ASP A 230 -30.40 10.85 -7.54
CA ASP A 230 -29.75 12.15 -7.26
C ASP A 230 -30.78 13.31 -7.36
N ALA A 231 -31.64 13.30 -8.38
CA ALA A 231 -32.70 14.31 -8.55
C ALA A 231 -33.73 14.30 -7.40
N ALA A 232 -34.20 13.13 -6.97
CA ALA A 232 -35.15 13.00 -5.87
C ALA A 232 -34.59 13.50 -4.52
N LEU A 233 -33.27 13.45 -4.34
CA LEU A 233 -32.58 13.88 -3.11
C LEU A 233 -32.32 15.39 -3.03
N ASN A 234 -32.47 16.13 -4.13
CA ASN A 234 -32.34 17.60 -4.15
C ASN A 234 -33.67 18.32 -3.85
N GLN A 235 -34.70 17.61 -3.36
CA GLN A 235 -35.93 18.20 -2.84
C GLN A 235 -35.76 18.56 -1.35
N GLU A 236 -36.23 19.75 -0.96
CA GLU A 236 -35.98 20.30 0.38
C GLU A 236 -36.58 19.44 1.50
N GLY A 237 -35.75 19.13 2.51
CA GLY A 237 -36.16 18.41 3.74
C GLY A 237 -35.72 16.94 3.84
N ALA A 238 -35.19 16.34 2.76
CA ALA A 238 -34.67 14.97 2.83
C ALA A 238 -33.30 14.88 3.54
N THR A 239 -33.05 13.79 4.27
CA THR A 239 -31.71 13.51 4.83
C THR A 239 -30.71 13.19 3.71
N PRO A 240 -29.46 13.71 3.75
CA PRO A 240 -28.48 13.54 2.67
C PRO A 240 -28.06 12.07 2.52
N PHE A 241 -28.61 11.41 1.51
CA PHE A 241 -28.34 10.01 1.18
C PHE A 241 -26.94 9.88 0.58
N THR A 242 -26.10 9.06 1.19
CA THR A 242 -24.69 8.96 0.82
C THR A 242 -24.50 8.26 -0.53
N GLY A 243 -23.41 8.59 -1.24
CA GLY A 243 -23.05 7.91 -2.50
C GLY A 243 -22.84 6.41 -2.35
N GLU A 244 -22.49 5.91 -1.15
CA GLU A 244 -22.46 4.47 -0.87
C GLU A 244 -23.87 3.85 -0.87
N GLN A 245 -24.88 4.54 -0.32
CA GLN A 245 -26.27 4.08 -0.33
C GLN A 245 -26.85 4.09 -1.76
N MET A 246 -26.60 5.14 -2.55
CA MET A 246 -27.04 5.19 -3.97
C MET A 246 -26.36 4.10 -4.82
N SER A 247 -25.07 3.83 -4.59
CA SER A 247 -24.39 2.70 -5.24
C SER A 247 -24.98 1.35 -4.81
N VAL A 248 -25.46 1.21 -3.57
CA VAL A 248 -26.07 -0.03 -3.07
C VAL A 248 -27.48 -0.26 -3.63
N THR A 249 -28.30 0.79 -3.76
CA THR A 249 -29.64 0.69 -4.35
C THR A 249 -29.59 0.26 -5.81
N VAL A 250 -28.82 0.99 -6.65
CA VAL A 250 -28.81 0.76 -8.10
C VAL A 250 -27.95 -0.44 -8.50
N LEU A 251 -26.70 -0.51 -8.02
CA LEU A 251 -25.76 -1.57 -8.45
C LEU A 251 -25.85 -2.86 -7.62
N ASN A 252 -26.77 -2.90 -6.66
CA ASN A 252 -26.97 -3.96 -5.67
C ASN A 252 -25.77 -4.16 -4.71
N LYS A 253 -26.00 -4.83 -3.57
CA LYS A 253 -24.94 -5.14 -2.59
C LYS A 253 -23.94 -6.16 -3.16
N ARG A 254 -22.84 -5.68 -3.74
CA ARG A 254 -21.70 -6.50 -4.22
C ARG A 254 -20.38 -6.10 -3.56
N PRO A 255 -19.61 -7.04 -2.97
CA PRO A 255 -18.35 -6.74 -2.31
C PRO A 255 -17.28 -6.33 -3.33
N GLY A 256 -17.06 -5.03 -3.49
CA GLY A 256 -16.02 -4.50 -4.37
C GLY A 256 -16.36 -3.18 -5.05
N TYR A 257 -17.64 -2.87 -5.31
CA TYR A 257 -18.03 -1.68 -6.08
C TYR A 257 -17.51 -0.38 -5.48
N VAL A 258 -17.93 -0.02 -4.26
CA VAL A 258 -17.43 1.16 -3.53
C VAL A 258 -15.89 1.19 -3.43
N LYS A 259 -15.25 0.02 -3.39
CA LYS A 259 -13.78 -0.14 -3.35
C LYS A 259 -13.10 0.20 -4.68
N GLY A 260 -13.75 -0.05 -5.82
CA GLY A 260 -13.28 0.27 -7.17
C GLY A 260 -13.66 1.69 -7.62
N LEU A 261 -14.74 2.24 -7.09
CA LEU A 261 -15.22 3.61 -7.37
C LEU A 261 -14.40 4.70 -6.65
N GLY A 262 -13.54 4.34 -5.68
CA GLY A 262 -12.70 5.29 -4.94
C GLY A 262 -13.42 6.14 -3.88
N LEU A 263 -14.73 5.97 -3.72
CA LEU A 263 -15.63 6.83 -2.94
C LEU A 263 -15.48 6.78 -1.40
N ARG A 264 -14.50 6.03 -0.87
CA ARG A 264 -14.37 5.80 0.59
C ARG A 264 -13.25 6.64 1.21
N PRO A 265 -13.55 7.54 2.18
CA PRO A 265 -12.56 8.09 3.11
C PRO A 265 -11.76 6.97 3.81
N THR A 266 -10.45 7.15 3.96
CA THR A 266 -9.52 6.04 4.22
C THR A 266 -9.40 5.61 5.68
N SER A 267 -10.43 4.96 6.23
CA SER A 267 -10.24 4.02 7.37
C SER A 267 -11.40 3.04 7.61
N SER A 268 -11.06 2.00 8.38
CA SER A 268 -11.91 1.11 9.20
C SER A 268 -13.41 0.98 8.87
N ILE A 269 -13.76 -0.09 8.15
CA ILE A 269 -14.66 -1.11 8.72
C ILE A 269 -13.89 -2.42 8.54
N ARG A 270 -13.56 -3.10 9.63
CA ARG A 270 -13.04 -4.47 9.55
C ARG A 270 -14.20 -5.37 9.14
N THR A 271 -14.11 -6.00 7.96
CA THR A 271 -14.79 -7.28 7.75
C THR A 271 -14.27 -8.23 8.83
N THR A 272 -15.12 -8.65 9.75
CA THR A 272 -14.76 -9.59 10.81
C THR A 272 -14.24 -10.88 10.18
N SER A 273 -13.04 -11.28 10.58
CA SER A 273 -12.36 -12.45 10.05
C SER A 273 -13.13 -13.73 10.39
N GLU A 274 -13.06 -14.74 9.53
CA GLU A 274 -13.70 -16.04 9.73
C GLU A 274 -13.27 -16.72 11.05
N SER A 275 -12.04 -16.46 11.51
CA SER A 275 -11.54 -16.83 12.84
C SER A 275 -12.32 -16.18 13.98
N THR A 276 -12.80 -14.94 13.82
CA THR A 276 -13.64 -14.22 14.79
C THR A 276 -15.05 -14.79 14.82
N LEU A 277 -15.60 -15.16 13.66
CA LEU A 277 -16.91 -15.81 13.57
C LEU A 277 -16.88 -17.22 14.19
N LYS A 278 -15.80 -17.99 13.99
CA LYS A 278 -15.55 -19.25 14.70
C LYS A 278 -15.41 -19.08 16.22
N ALA A 279 -14.72 -18.03 16.68
CA ALA A 279 -14.60 -17.73 18.11
C ALA A 279 -15.94 -17.34 18.77
N LEU A 280 -16.95 -16.96 17.97
CA LEU A 280 -18.32 -16.67 18.41
C LEU A 280 -19.29 -17.84 18.14
N GLY A 281 -18.80 -19.01 17.70
CA GLY A 281 -19.60 -20.23 17.51
C GLY A 281 -20.55 -20.24 16.31
N LEU A 282 -20.63 -19.18 15.52
CA LEU A 282 -21.62 -19.03 14.45
C LEU A 282 -21.16 -19.66 13.13
N ARG A 283 -21.94 -20.63 12.62
CA ARG A 283 -21.75 -21.24 11.30
C ARG A 283 -22.53 -20.44 10.23
N PRO A 284 -21.90 -20.06 9.10
CA PRO A 284 -22.62 -19.34 8.05
C PRO A 284 -23.58 -20.27 7.31
N SER A 285 -24.87 -19.96 7.39
CA SER A 285 -25.88 -20.35 6.39
C SER A 285 -26.48 -19.06 5.82
N SER A 286 -26.64 -19.00 4.49
CA SER A 286 -26.97 -17.77 3.79
C SER A 286 -28.43 -17.30 4.00
N SER A 287 -28.59 -15.98 4.12
CA SER A 287 -29.83 -15.17 4.14
C SER A 287 -30.56 -14.92 5.48
N ALA A 288 -30.60 -15.88 6.42
CA ALA A 288 -31.33 -15.66 7.69
C ALA A 288 -30.59 -14.79 8.73
N THR A 289 -29.26 -14.73 8.65
CA THR A 289 -28.38 -14.47 9.80
C THR A 289 -28.45 -13.06 10.40
N THR A 290 -28.96 -12.05 9.69
CA THR A 290 -28.84 -10.64 10.13
C THR A 290 -29.75 -10.28 11.30
N HIS A 291 -30.98 -10.81 11.33
CA HIS A 291 -31.92 -10.50 12.41
C HIS A 291 -31.55 -11.26 13.71
N GLU A 292 -31.17 -12.52 13.57
CA GLU A 292 -30.68 -13.37 14.68
C GLU A 292 -29.40 -12.78 15.30
N TYR A 293 -28.47 -12.28 14.48
CA TYR A 293 -27.24 -11.66 14.95
C TYR A 293 -27.50 -10.33 15.70
N VAL A 294 -28.42 -9.50 15.22
CA VAL A 294 -28.81 -8.25 15.92
C VAL A 294 -29.46 -8.58 17.27
N SER A 295 -30.43 -9.48 17.30
CA SER A 295 -31.09 -9.90 18.55
C SER A 295 -30.12 -10.55 19.55
N CYS A 296 -29.13 -11.30 19.06
CA CYS A 296 -28.05 -11.85 19.90
C CYS A 296 -27.12 -10.75 20.47
N LEU A 297 -26.88 -9.65 19.75
CA LEU A 297 -26.13 -8.51 20.28
C LEU A 297 -26.96 -7.68 21.28
N GLU A 298 -28.25 -7.47 21.01
CA GLU A 298 -29.17 -6.74 21.89
C GLU A 298 -29.27 -7.45 23.26
N THR A 299 -29.58 -8.75 23.27
CA THR A 299 -29.59 -9.56 24.50
C THR A 299 -28.24 -9.63 25.21
N LYS A 300 -27.12 -9.50 24.48
CA LYS A 300 -25.78 -9.40 25.06
C LYS A 300 -25.57 -8.07 25.78
N ILE A 301 -26.01 -6.96 25.17
CA ILE A 301 -25.94 -5.61 25.74
C ILE A 301 -26.82 -5.52 26.99
N GLU A 302 -28.05 -6.05 26.95
CA GLU A 302 -28.97 -6.13 28.10
C GLU A 302 -28.30 -6.80 29.32
N SER A 303 -27.70 -7.99 29.10
CA SER A 303 -26.98 -8.75 30.13
C SER A 303 -25.74 -8.02 30.67
N GLN A 304 -25.06 -7.23 29.83
CA GLN A 304 -23.94 -6.40 30.28
C GLN A 304 -24.42 -5.19 31.10
N ASN A 305 -25.52 -4.55 30.73
CA ASN A 305 -26.13 -3.44 31.48
C ASN A 305 -26.60 -3.91 32.86
N GLU A 306 -27.29 -5.05 32.96
CA GLU A 306 -27.63 -5.69 34.24
C GLU A 306 -26.41 -5.91 35.15
N THR A 307 -25.27 -6.31 34.54
CA THR A 307 -24.03 -6.58 35.28
C THR A 307 -23.38 -5.28 35.77
N ILE A 308 -23.47 -4.20 34.99
CA ILE A 308 -22.99 -2.87 35.37
C ILE A 308 -23.83 -2.33 36.54
N GLU A 309 -25.16 -2.40 36.50
CA GLU A 309 -26.03 -1.96 37.60
C GLU A 309 -25.75 -2.72 38.91
N LYS A 310 -25.57 -4.04 38.84
CA LYS A 310 -25.20 -4.85 40.02
C LYS A 310 -23.85 -4.42 40.62
N LEU A 311 -22.88 -4.02 39.80
CA LEU A 311 -21.59 -3.48 40.27
C LEU A 311 -21.72 -2.06 40.83
N LEU A 312 -22.58 -1.21 40.26
CA LEU A 312 -22.83 0.15 40.74
C LEU A 312 -23.47 0.16 42.13
N GLU A 313 -24.52 -0.63 42.36
CA GLU A 313 -25.16 -0.70 43.69
C GLU A 313 -24.25 -1.40 44.71
N ALA A 314 -23.46 -2.40 44.32
CA ALA A 314 -22.44 -2.98 45.22
C ALA A 314 -21.38 -1.95 45.66
N ASN A 315 -20.89 -1.12 44.73
CA ASN A 315 -19.98 -0.01 45.05
C ASN A 315 -20.65 1.03 45.95
N ARG A 316 -21.92 1.37 45.68
CA ARG A 316 -22.73 2.26 46.53
C ARG A 316 -22.90 1.73 47.95
N GLN A 317 -23.06 0.41 48.12
CA GLN A 317 -23.12 -0.23 49.44
C GLN A 317 -21.77 -0.19 50.15
N GLN A 318 -20.66 -0.44 49.43
CA GLN A 318 -19.32 -0.28 49.99
C GLN A 318 -19.06 1.17 50.44
N GLN A 319 -19.52 2.17 49.68
CA GLN A 319 -19.42 3.59 50.08
C GLN A 319 -20.21 3.90 51.36
N LYS A 320 -21.42 3.35 51.53
CA LYS A 320 -22.20 3.47 52.78
C LYS A 320 -21.46 2.85 53.97
N ILE A 321 -20.88 1.65 53.80
CA ILE A 321 -20.08 0.97 54.83
C ILE A 321 -18.84 1.81 55.20
N ASN A 322 -18.11 2.32 54.21
CA ASN A 322 -16.92 3.15 54.42
C ASN A 322 -17.27 4.45 55.17
N ALA A 323 -18.39 5.11 54.80
CA ALA A 323 -18.86 6.32 55.49
C ALA A 323 -19.22 6.05 56.95
N SER A 324 -20.01 4.99 57.22
CA SER A 324 -20.38 4.59 58.58
C SER A 324 -19.16 4.20 59.43
N MET A 325 -18.14 3.58 58.84
CA MET A 325 -16.90 3.26 59.54
C MET A 325 -16.06 4.51 59.86
N MET A 326 -16.04 5.53 58.99
CA MET A 326 -15.42 6.82 59.34
C MET A 326 -16.20 7.56 60.43
N GLU A 327 -17.53 7.54 60.38
CA GLU A 327 -18.39 8.13 61.41
C GLU A 327 -18.17 7.49 62.80
N PHE A 328 -18.07 6.15 62.86
CA PHE A 328 -17.70 5.43 64.08
C PHE A 328 -16.29 5.80 64.59
N LEU A 329 -15.30 5.94 63.70
CA LEU A 329 -13.94 6.35 64.10
C LEU A 329 -13.90 7.77 64.66
N ILE A 330 -14.69 8.69 64.09
CA ILE A 330 -14.89 10.05 64.61
C ILE A 330 -15.58 10.01 65.98
N GLU A 331 -16.61 9.19 66.15
CA GLU A 331 -17.31 8.99 67.44
C GLU A 331 -16.37 8.44 68.53
N LYS A 332 -15.37 7.63 68.18
CA LYS A 332 -14.32 7.15 69.09
C LYS A 332 -13.10 8.08 69.20
N GLY A 333 -13.18 9.30 68.66
CA GLY A 333 -12.17 10.35 68.81
C GLY A 333 -10.93 10.24 67.91
N TYR A 334 -10.92 9.35 66.92
CA TYR A 334 -9.78 9.17 66.02
C TYR A 334 -9.81 10.20 64.87
N THR A 335 -9.36 11.42 65.17
CA THR A 335 -9.19 12.50 64.16
C THR A 335 -7.91 12.29 63.33
N GLY A 336 -8.01 11.49 62.28
CA GLY A 336 -6.91 11.18 61.38
C GLY A 336 -6.36 12.39 60.62
N HIS A 337 -5.23 12.94 61.05
CA HIS A 337 -4.48 13.95 60.31
C HIS A 337 -3.82 13.33 59.06
N VAL A 338 -4.46 13.46 57.90
CA VAL A 338 -3.87 13.12 56.61
C VAL A 338 -2.98 14.26 56.16
N GLY A 339 -1.68 14.13 56.37
CA GLY A 339 -0.69 15.18 56.08
C GLY A 339 -0.55 15.44 54.58
N SER A 340 -0.70 16.70 54.17
CA SER A 340 -0.33 17.17 52.82
C SER A 340 1.18 17.14 52.65
N ALA A 341 1.69 16.25 51.79
CA ALA A 341 3.09 16.23 51.40
C ALA A 341 3.38 17.32 50.35
N GLU A 342 3.42 18.58 50.78
CA GLU A 342 3.90 19.68 49.91
C GLU A 342 5.42 19.64 49.75
N THR A 343 5.88 19.95 48.54
CA THR A 343 7.29 19.97 48.16
C THR A 343 7.91 21.35 48.40
N SER A 344 8.99 21.48 49.19
CA SER A 344 9.95 22.58 49.00
C SER A 344 11.30 22.42 49.71
N SER A 345 12.37 22.56 48.91
CA SER A 345 13.70 23.17 49.19
C SER A 345 14.54 22.89 50.46
N ASN A 346 15.83 22.64 50.16
CA ASN A 346 17.06 23.00 50.89
C ASN A 346 17.39 22.26 52.21
N ASP A 347 18.65 21.91 52.50
CA ASP A 347 19.91 21.99 51.72
C ASP A 347 20.53 20.59 51.49
#